data_AF-A0A5B9DE62-F1
#
_entry.id   AF-A0A5B9DE62-F1
#
_cell.length_a   1.000
_cell.length_b   1.000
_cell.length_c   1.000
_cell.angle_alpha   90.00
_cell.angle_beta   90.00
_cell.angle_gamma   90.00
#
_symmetry.space_group_name_H-M   'P 1'
#
loop_
_entity.id
_entity.type
_entity.pdbx_description
1 polymer ?
#
loop_
_entity_poly.entity_id
_entity_poly.type
_entity_poly.pdbx_seq_one_letter_code
_entity_poly.pdbx_strand_id
1 'polypeptide(L)'
;MLSIYSCNKNMFEKHRRSNYFTSTYGKDFSQFATIALIVVGLFSTSYFWNRDLEFVRNATIIFVDPTFANFMNESYFNFNGDGFGGQDLSILLFLFALIVYLITLMPKNEERYILTRIRSGFIIASSIVLFVFNRVLATFFARVNPEEALYNPDLYTSMLKFGKYSITDAIFNGCFTSGFTTLATLMITLAFISLTSPNKLKIVLNFIIFSSWGIIMGITRVISGENYPTDVLWGYISGVLLIIWIYFKILHVPDQESGKFEIYAKYGELRWGISFIFHGICVGTVLIGIKFAVLNFEWYHPILIIMAIFFAILINNNLNTLLYGPIIYDETEKTVE
;
A
#
# COMPACT_ATOMS: atom_id res chain seq x y z
N MET A 1 -27.24 -2.64 31.08
CA MET A 1 -25.78 -2.53 30.81
C MET A 1 -25.00 -3.82 31.05
N LEU A 2 -25.22 -4.57 32.14
CA LEU A 2 -24.47 -5.82 32.43
C LEU A 2 -24.65 -6.97 31.39
N SER A 3 -25.79 -7.02 30.68
CA SER A 3 -26.08 -8.05 29.67
C SER A 3 -25.24 -7.92 28.38
N ILE A 4 -24.84 -6.71 28.00
CA ILE A 4 -24.08 -6.46 26.76
C ILE A 4 -22.60 -6.87 26.94
N TYR A 5 -22.04 -6.63 28.12
CA TYR A 5 -20.67 -7.05 28.46
C TYR A 5 -20.49 -8.58 28.46
N SER A 6 -21.51 -9.33 28.89
CA SER A 6 -21.49 -10.81 28.87
C SER A 6 -21.45 -11.38 27.45
N CYS A 7 -22.18 -10.77 26.51
CA CYS A 7 -22.23 -11.22 25.12
C CYS A 7 -20.89 -11.04 24.40
N ASN A 8 -20.17 -9.95 24.69
CA ASN A 8 -18.88 -9.66 24.08
C ASN A 8 -17.78 -10.65 24.55
N LYS A 9 -17.78 -11.00 25.84
CA LYS A 9 -16.79 -11.94 26.41
C LYS A 9 -16.83 -13.30 25.71
N ASN A 10 -18.02 -13.83 25.44
CA ASN A 10 -18.18 -15.12 24.75
C ASN A 10 -17.75 -15.06 23.26
N MET A 11 -17.96 -13.93 22.59
CA MET A 11 -17.51 -13.75 21.20
C MET A 11 -15.98 -13.74 21.10
N PHE A 12 -15.32 -12.99 21.99
CA PHE A 12 -13.86 -12.93 22.06
C PHE A 12 -13.25 -14.25 22.53
N GLU A 13 -13.85 -14.97 23.49
CA GLU A 13 -13.35 -16.27 23.95
C GLU A 13 -13.39 -17.35 22.85
N LYS A 14 -14.44 -17.35 22.01
CA LYS A 14 -14.54 -18.27 20.86
C LYS A 14 -13.49 -17.95 19.79
N HIS A 15 -13.17 -16.66 19.57
CA HIS A 15 -12.09 -16.24 18.66
C HIS A 15 -10.69 -16.51 19.24
N ARG A 16 -10.51 -16.37 20.55
CA ARG A 16 -9.21 -16.55 21.23
C ARG A 16 -8.64 -17.96 21.06
N ARG A 17 -9.49 -18.99 20.95
CA ARG A 17 -9.03 -20.38 20.67
C ARG A 17 -8.59 -20.61 19.21
N SER A 18 -9.04 -19.78 18.26
CA SER A 18 -8.66 -19.88 16.84
C SER A 18 -7.38 -19.10 16.49
N ASN A 19 -6.96 -18.15 17.33
CA ASN A 19 -5.91 -17.17 17.01
C ASN A 19 -4.49 -17.56 17.49
N TYR A 20 -4.27 -18.81 17.92
CA TYR A 20 -2.92 -19.26 18.27
C TYR A 20 -1.96 -19.27 17.07
N PHE A 21 -2.49 -19.39 15.85
CA PHE A 21 -1.67 -19.43 14.64
C PHE A 21 -1.07 -18.06 14.27
N THR A 22 -1.81 -16.96 14.45
CA THR A 22 -1.38 -15.62 14.04
C THR A 22 -0.39 -14.98 15.00
N SER A 23 -0.51 -15.24 16.31
CA SER A 23 0.35 -14.65 17.35
C SER A 23 1.79 -15.17 17.31
N THR A 24 1.98 -16.48 17.16
CA THR A 24 3.34 -17.06 17.26
C THR A 24 4.06 -17.03 15.91
N TYR A 25 3.36 -17.31 14.81
CA TYR A 25 3.98 -17.39 13.49
C TYR A 25 3.97 -16.08 12.71
N GLY A 26 3.20 -15.06 13.14
CA GLY A 26 3.07 -13.80 12.40
C GLY A 26 4.38 -13.03 12.26
N LYS A 27 5.20 -13.00 13.31
CA LYS A 27 6.50 -12.31 13.29
C LYS A 27 7.50 -13.01 12.35
N ASP A 28 7.62 -14.32 12.47
CA ASP A 28 8.53 -15.12 11.66
C ASP A 28 8.12 -15.10 10.18
N PHE A 29 6.81 -15.20 9.92
CA PHE A 29 6.27 -15.08 8.57
C PHE A 29 6.55 -13.70 7.94
N SER A 30 6.29 -12.62 8.68
CA SER A 30 6.53 -11.25 8.21
C SER A 30 8.01 -11.04 7.86
N GLN A 31 8.93 -11.52 8.71
CA GLN A 31 10.37 -11.41 8.47
C GLN A 31 10.81 -12.25 7.27
N PHE A 32 10.39 -13.51 7.21
CA PHE A 32 10.71 -14.40 6.10
C PHE A 32 10.19 -13.85 4.76
N ALA A 33 8.92 -13.45 4.70
CA ALA A 33 8.32 -12.87 3.50
C ALA A 33 9.06 -11.59 3.07
N THR A 34 9.46 -10.75 4.03
CA THR A 34 10.23 -9.53 3.75
C THR A 34 11.57 -9.85 3.11
N ILE A 35 12.34 -10.76 3.71
CA ILE A 35 13.65 -11.16 3.19
C ILE A 35 13.50 -11.79 1.81
N ALA A 36 12.57 -12.73 1.64
CA ALA A 36 12.33 -13.40 0.37
C ALA A 36 11.99 -12.41 -0.75
N LEU A 37 11.08 -11.47 -0.50
CA LEU A 37 10.68 -10.47 -1.49
C LEU A 37 11.84 -9.52 -1.84
N ILE A 38 12.64 -9.09 -0.85
CA ILE A 38 13.82 -8.26 -1.12
C ILE A 38 14.83 -9.01 -1.98
N VAL A 39 15.12 -10.27 -1.68
CA VAL A 39 16.04 -11.10 -2.46
C VAL A 39 15.55 -11.25 -3.90
N VAL A 40 14.27 -11.56 -4.10
CA VAL A 40 13.64 -11.64 -5.43
C VAL A 40 13.74 -10.31 -6.18
N GLY A 41 13.46 -9.20 -5.50
CA GLY A 41 13.56 -7.85 -6.06
C GLY A 41 14.98 -7.53 -6.51
N LEU A 42 15.99 -7.78 -5.67
CA LEU A 42 17.40 -7.54 -5.99
C LEU A 42 17.88 -8.41 -7.16
N PHE A 43 17.59 -9.71 -7.12
CA PHE A 43 17.96 -10.63 -8.20
C PHE A 43 17.35 -10.21 -9.53
N SER A 44 16.06 -9.90 -9.54
CA SER A 44 15.35 -9.51 -10.75
C SER A 44 15.81 -8.15 -11.26
N THR A 45 16.13 -7.19 -10.38
CA THR A 45 16.71 -5.90 -10.77
C THR A 45 18.05 -6.10 -11.47
N SER A 46 18.88 -7.02 -10.96
CA SER A 46 20.14 -7.38 -11.62
C SER A 46 19.91 -8.03 -12.99
N TYR A 47 18.89 -8.89 -13.11
CA TYR A 47 18.57 -9.54 -14.38
C TYR A 47 18.09 -8.55 -15.46
N PHE A 48 17.24 -7.60 -15.07
CA PHE A 48 16.60 -6.66 -15.99
C PHE A 48 17.38 -5.35 -16.23
N TRP A 49 18.50 -5.17 -15.53
CA TRP A 49 19.32 -3.94 -15.51
C TRP A 49 19.47 -3.21 -16.86
N ASN A 50 19.82 -3.94 -17.92
CA ASN A 50 19.97 -3.41 -19.28
C ASN A 50 19.02 -4.10 -20.28
N ARG A 51 18.03 -4.84 -19.79
CA ARG A 51 17.14 -5.70 -20.59
C ARG A 51 15.69 -5.25 -20.57
N ASP A 52 15.32 -4.32 -19.68
CA ASP A 52 13.94 -3.86 -19.54
C ASP A 52 13.31 -3.42 -20.87
N LEU A 53 13.94 -2.51 -21.61
CA LEU A 53 13.36 -1.96 -22.84
C LEU A 53 13.28 -3.02 -23.95
N GLU A 54 14.30 -3.86 -24.09
CA GLU A 54 14.31 -4.96 -25.06
C GLU A 54 13.23 -5.99 -24.72
N PHE A 55 13.06 -6.31 -23.44
CA PHE A 55 12.01 -7.21 -22.99
C PHE A 55 10.63 -6.66 -23.31
N VAL A 56 10.38 -5.38 -23.01
CA VAL A 56 9.10 -4.72 -23.34
C VAL A 56 8.86 -4.75 -24.84
N ARG A 57 9.85 -4.38 -25.67
CA ARG A 57 9.76 -4.42 -27.14
C ARG A 57 9.36 -5.80 -27.65
N ASN A 58 9.98 -6.86 -27.11
CA ASN A 58 9.66 -8.22 -27.52
C ASN A 58 8.28 -8.65 -27.02
N ALA A 59 7.90 -8.28 -25.79
CA ALA A 59 6.61 -8.60 -25.20
C ALA A 59 5.44 -7.96 -25.96
N THR A 60 5.57 -6.68 -26.34
CA THR A 60 4.54 -5.94 -27.09
C THR A 60 4.33 -6.49 -28.50
N ILE A 61 5.35 -7.05 -29.13
CA ILE A 61 5.26 -7.67 -30.47
C ILE A 61 4.61 -9.06 -30.41
N ILE A 62 4.90 -9.84 -29.36
CA ILE A 62 4.53 -11.26 -29.29
C ILE A 62 3.10 -11.49 -28.79
N PHE A 63 2.56 -10.61 -27.93
CA PHE A 63 1.26 -10.84 -27.31
C PHE A 63 0.10 -10.32 -28.17
N VAL A 64 -0.88 -11.21 -28.39
CA VAL A 64 -1.91 -11.09 -29.45
C VAL A 64 -3.32 -10.84 -28.92
N ASP A 65 -3.56 -10.83 -27.60
CA ASP A 65 -4.90 -10.53 -27.05
C ASP A 65 -4.98 -9.07 -26.55
N PRO A 66 -5.30 -8.11 -27.45
CA PRO A 66 -5.49 -6.73 -27.06
C PRO A 66 -6.70 -6.56 -26.13
N THR A 67 -7.69 -7.45 -26.17
CA THR A 67 -8.95 -7.25 -25.44
C THR A 67 -8.73 -7.37 -23.94
N PHE A 68 -8.06 -8.46 -23.53
CA PHE A 68 -7.77 -8.66 -22.11
C PHE A 68 -6.76 -7.64 -21.58
N ALA A 69 -5.72 -7.33 -22.36
CA ALA A 69 -4.73 -6.33 -21.97
C ALA A 69 -5.36 -4.93 -21.85
N ASN A 70 -6.21 -4.54 -22.80
CA ASN A 70 -6.95 -3.28 -22.74
C ASN A 70 -7.85 -3.22 -21.51
N PHE A 71 -8.68 -4.25 -21.28
CA PHE A 71 -9.52 -4.31 -20.07
C PHE A 71 -8.69 -4.14 -18.80
N MET A 72 -7.54 -4.80 -18.69
CA MET A 72 -6.69 -4.69 -17.50
C MET A 72 -6.05 -3.30 -17.34
N ASN A 73 -5.85 -2.55 -18.42
CA ASN A 73 -5.29 -1.20 -18.40
C ASN A 73 -6.35 -0.09 -18.27
N GLU A 74 -7.60 -0.40 -18.58
CA GLU A 74 -8.72 0.53 -18.46
C GLU A 74 -9.09 0.80 -17.00
N SER A 75 -9.65 1.98 -16.77
CA SER A 75 -10.10 2.45 -15.47
C SER A 75 -11.13 3.54 -15.68
N TYR A 76 -12.32 3.38 -15.09
CA TYR A 76 -13.38 4.38 -15.19
C TYR A 76 -12.94 5.70 -14.52
N PHE A 77 -12.06 5.60 -13.53
CA PHE A 77 -11.52 6.74 -12.80
C PHE A 77 -10.35 7.43 -13.52
N ASN A 78 -9.92 6.94 -14.68
CA ASN A 78 -9.08 7.74 -15.57
C ASN A 78 -9.95 8.80 -16.22
N PHE A 79 -9.58 10.08 -16.04
CA PHE A 79 -10.26 11.23 -16.66
C PHE A 79 -10.24 11.23 -18.19
N ASN A 80 -9.59 10.23 -18.81
CA ASN A 80 -9.52 10.02 -20.25
C ASN A 80 -10.74 9.27 -20.81
N GLY A 81 -11.60 8.69 -19.95
CA GLY A 81 -12.85 8.08 -20.38
C GLY A 81 -12.72 6.64 -20.89
N ASP A 82 -11.74 5.89 -20.40
CA ASP A 82 -11.34 4.57 -20.92
C ASP A 82 -12.34 3.43 -20.64
N GLY A 83 -13.40 3.69 -19.85
CA GLY A 83 -14.42 2.68 -19.50
C GLY A 83 -14.07 1.87 -18.24
N PHE A 84 -14.90 0.89 -17.90
CA PHE A 84 -14.69 0.05 -16.71
C PHE A 84 -13.65 -1.03 -16.98
N GLY A 85 -12.60 -1.08 -16.17
CA GLY A 85 -11.48 -2.00 -16.37
C GLY A 85 -10.97 -2.69 -15.11
N GLY A 86 -9.85 -3.39 -15.24
CA GLY A 86 -9.25 -4.19 -14.16
C GLY A 86 -8.82 -3.33 -12.96
N GLN A 87 -8.35 -2.10 -13.19
CA GLN A 87 -7.94 -1.23 -12.09
C GLN A 87 -9.10 -0.90 -11.15
N ASP A 88 -10.32 -0.80 -11.69
CA ASP A 88 -11.51 -0.40 -10.95
C ASP A 88 -11.84 -1.36 -9.82
N LEU A 89 -11.48 -2.65 -9.92
CA LEU A 89 -11.71 -3.59 -8.82
C LEU A 89 -11.01 -3.16 -7.53
N SER A 90 -9.80 -2.61 -7.63
CA SER A 90 -9.04 -2.14 -6.47
C SER A 90 -9.63 -0.85 -5.89
N ILE A 91 -10.12 0.03 -6.77
CA ILE A 91 -10.81 1.26 -6.37
C ILE A 91 -12.16 0.93 -5.70
N LEU A 92 -12.92 -0.01 -6.26
CA LEU A 92 -14.16 -0.51 -5.68
C LEU A 92 -13.94 -1.16 -4.32
N LEU A 93 -12.85 -1.93 -4.14
CA LEU A 93 -12.49 -2.49 -2.84
C LEU A 93 -12.23 -1.37 -1.82
N PHE A 94 -11.49 -0.33 -2.20
CA PHE A 94 -11.26 0.84 -1.34
C PHE A 94 -12.57 1.56 -0.99
N LEU A 95 -13.40 1.89 -1.99
CA LEU A 95 -14.67 2.59 -1.79
C LEU A 95 -15.64 1.78 -0.93
N PHE A 96 -15.72 0.46 -1.17
CA PHE A 96 -16.51 -0.44 -0.35
C PHE A 96 -16.02 -0.47 1.09
N ALA A 97 -14.71 -0.60 1.30
CA ALA A 97 -14.11 -0.55 2.63
C ALA A 97 -14.39 0.79 3.33
N LEU A 98 -14.30 1.92 2.62
CA LEU A 98 -14.61 3.24 3.15
C LEU A 98 -16.07 3.34 3.60
N ILE A 99 -17.01 2.92 2.77
CA ILE A 99 -18.44 2.92 3.12
C ILE A 99 -18.70 2.04 4.35
N VAL A 100 -18.16 0.81 4.35
CA VAL A 100 -18.28 -0.10 5.48
C VAL A 100 -17.70 0.52 6.75
N TYR A 101 -16.50 1.10 6.68
CA TYR A 101 -15.85 1.76 7.80
C TYR A 101 -16.74 2.88 8.37
N LEU A 102 -17.26 3.77 7.52
CA LEU A 102 -18.18 4.85 7.94
C LEU A 102 -19.45 4.32 8.61
N ILE A 103 -20.04 3.23 8.10
CA ILE A 103 -21.21 2.59 8.71
C ILE A 103 -20.88 2.00 10.09
N THR A 104 -19.68 1.42 10.26
CA THR A 104 -19.25 0.87 11.56
C THR A 104 -18.96 1.94 12.61
N LEU A 105 -18.77 3.19 12.19
CA LEU A 105 -18.53 4.32 13.10
C LEU A 105 -19.81 4.92 13.70
N MET A 106 -20.99 4.51 13.22
CA MET A 106 -22.27 4.96 13.78
C MET A 106 -22.42 4.47 15.23
N PRO A 107 -22.91 5.31 16.19
CA PRO A 107 -22.99 4.94 17.61
C PRO A 107 -23.73 3.63 17.89
N LYS A 108 -24.76 3.32 17.09
CA LYS A 108 -25.54 2.07 17.23
C LYS A 108 -24.78 0.81 16.83
N ASN A 109 -23.72 0.96 16.05
CA ASN A 109 -22.99 -0.12 15.38
C ASN A 109 -21.60 -0.36 15.98
N GLU A 110 -21.11 0.57 16.79
CA GLU A 110 -19.72 0.67 17.22
C GLU A 110 -19.20 -0.61 17.90
N GLU A 111 -19.94 -1.13 18.88
CA GLU A 111 -19.55 -2.36 19.58
C GLU A 111 -19.79 -3.62 18.75
N ARG A 112 -20.84 -3.61 17.91
CA ARG A 112 -21.29 -4.80 17.18
C ARG A 112 -20.37 -5.16 16.02
N TYR A 113 -19.77 -4.18 15.37
CA TYR A 113 -19.01 -4.36 14.13
C TYR A 113 -17.54 -4.00 14.26
N ILE A 114 -16.98 -4.20 15.45
CA ILE A 114 -15.62 -3.77 15.75
C ILE A 114 -14.56 -4.46 14.88
N LEU A 115 -14.70 -5.76 14.64
CA LEU A 115 -13.80 -6.51 13.74
C LEU A 115 -13.92 -6.02 12.29
N THR A 116 -15.15 -5.73 11.84
CA THR A 116 -15.39 -5.17 10.51
C THR A 116 -14.76 -3.79 10.37
N ARG A 117 -14.81 -2.95 11.42
CA ARG A 117 -14.15 -1.65 11.45
C ARG A 117 -12.64 -1.78 11.30
N ILE A 118 -12.00 -2.66 12.08
CA ILE A 118 -10.54 -2.90 12.02
C ILE A 118 -10.13 -3.33 10.61
N ARG A 119 -10.84 -4.31 10.04
CA ARG A 119 -10.54 -4.86 8.70
C ARG A 119 -10.72 -3.83 7.58
N SER A 120 -11.81 -3.06 7.63
CA SER A 120 -12.05 -1.99 6.65
C SER A 120 -11.06 -0.84 6.82
N GLY A 121 -10.71 -0.47 8.05
CA GLY A 121 -9.66 0.51 8.36
C GLY A 121 -8.28 0.08 7.85
N PHE A 122 -7.94 -1.21 7.95
CA PHE A 122 -6.72 -1.77 7.38
C PHE A 122 -6.67 -1.65 5.85
N ILE A 123 -7.77 -1.92 5.15
CA ILE A 123 -7.85 -1.75 3.69
C ILE A 123 -7.64 -0.27 3.34
N ILE A 124 -8.36 0.65 3.99
CA ILE A 124 -8.27 2.11 3.75
C ILE A 124 -6.84 2.62 3.98
N ALA A 125 -6.24 2.29 5.12
CA ALA A 125 -4.89 2.71 5.46
C ALA A 125 -3.87 2.17 4.43
N SER A 126 -4.03 0.91 4.01
CA SER A 126 -3.20 0.32 2.96
C SER A 126 -3.35 1.04 1.63
N SER A 127 -4.58 1.31 1.17
CA SER A 127 -4.83 2.05 -0.07
C SER A 127 -4.14 3.42 -0.07
N ILE A 128 -4.27 4.17 1.02
CA ILE A 128 -3.67 5.50 1.17
C ILE A 128 -2.14 5.42 1.11
N VAL A 129 -1.55 4.49 1.87
CA VAL A 129 -0.10 4.33 1.91
C VAL A 129 0.46 3.94 0.55
N LEU A 130 -0.15 2.95 -0.10
CA LEU A 130 0.25 2.48 -1.43
C LEU A 130 0.21 3.63 -2.46
N PHE A 131 -0.86 4.42 -2.44
CA PHE A 131 -1.02 5.55 -3.36
C PHE A 131 0.05 6.62 -3.15
N VAL A 132 0.22 7.10 -1.90
CA VAL A 132 1.18 8.15 -1.57
C VAL A 132 2.61 7.68 -1.83
N PHE A 133 2.96 6.47 -1.40
CA PHE A 133 4.28 5.90 -1.60
C PHE A 133 4.63 5.76 -3.08
N ASN A 134 3.70 5.23 -3.89
CA ASN A 134 3.90 5.11 -5.33
C ASN A 134 4.16 6.46 -6.00
N ARG A 135 3.38 7.50 -5.66
CA ARG A 135 3.55 8.84 -6.24
C ARG A 135 4.87 9.49 -5.85
N VAL A 136 5.31 9.30 -4.61
CA VAL A 136 6.63 9.75 -4.15
C VAL A 136 7.74 9.06 -4.94
N LEU A 137 7.68 7.74 -5.12
CA LEU A 137 8.67 7.02 -5.91
C LEU A 137 8.66 7.42 -7.40
N ALA A 138 7.48 7.56 -8.01
CA ALA A 138 7.31 7.99 -9.40
C ALA A 138 8.00 9.32 -9.66
N THR A 139 7.76 10.28 -8.77
CA THR A 139 8.36 11.61 -8.85
C THR A 139 9.87 11.57 -8.54
N PHE A 140 10.29 10.78 -7.56
CA PHE A 140 11.69 10.67 -7.16
C PHE A 140 12.54 10.03 -8.25
N PHE A 141 12.10 8.95 -8.88
CA PHE A 141 12.86 8.31 -9.95
C PHE A 141 12.72 9.04 -11.29
N ALA A 142 11.57 9.66 -11.57
CA ALA A 142 11.30 10.41 -12.80
C ALA A 142 11.61 9.61 -14.08
N ARG A 143 11.38 8.29 -14.03
CA ARG A 143 11.64 7.35 -15.12
C ARG A 143 10.59 7.52 -16.23
N VAL A 144 11.05 7.59 -17.48
CA VAL A 144 10.22 7.74 -18.68
C VAL A 144 9.53 6.42 -19.02
N ASN A 145 8.26 6.48 -19.42
CA ASN A 145 7.48 5.30 -19.78
C ASN A 145 8.09 4.53 -20.97
N PRO A 146 7.88 3.20 -21.06
CA PRO A 146 8.43 2.42 -22.16
C PRO A 146 7.85 2.82 -23.52
N GLU A 147 6.58 3.20 -23.59
CA GLU A 147 5.95 3.70 -24.82
C GLU A 147 6.79 4.82 -25.46
N GLU A 148 7.08 5.88 -24.70
CA GLU A 148 7.93 6.99 -25.16
C GLU A 148 9.36 6.55 -25.48
N ALA A 149 9.94 5.67 -24.65
CA ALA A 149 11.30 5.18 -24.84
C ALA A 149 11.44 4.22 -26.03
N LEU A 150 10.36 3.57 -26.47
CA LEU A 150 10.35 2.76 -27.69
C LEU A 150 10.41 3.66 -28.93
N TYR A 151 9.77 4.83 -28.90
CA TYR A 151 9.86 5.83 -29.96
C TYR A 151 11.21 6.56 -29.95
N ASN A 152 11.73 6.90 -28.77
CA ASN A 152 13.03 7.55 -28.60
C ASN A 152 13.88 6.78 -27.56
N PRO A 153 14.73 5.84 -28.02
CA PRO A 153 15.57 5.02 -27.13
C PRO A 153 16.50 5.81 -26.22
N ASP A 154 16.85 7.05 -26.57
CA ASP A 154 17.68 7.89 -25.71
C ASP A 154 16.96 8.27 -24.41
N LEU A 155 15.63 8.21 -24.36
CA LEU A 155 14.86 8.49 -23.15
C LEU A 155 14.93 7.37 -22.11
N TYR A 156 15.35 6.17 -22.53
CA TYR A 156 15.46 5.02 -21.64
C TYR A 156 16.51 5.24 -20.55
N THR A 157 16.17 4.82 -19.34
CA THR A 157 17.07 4.74 -18.20
C THR A 157 16.85 3.42 -17.46
N SER A 158 17.94 2.82 -16.99
CA SER A 158 17.85 1.64 -16.11
C SER A 158 17.33 2.05 -14.74
N MET A 159 16.73 1.12 -14.00
CA MET A 159 16.01 1.41 -12.75
C MET A 159 16.87 2.12 -11.68
N LEU A 160 18.16 1.81 -11.53
CA LEU A 160 19.02 2.48 -10.53
C LEU A 160 19.60 3.81 -11.03
N LYS A 161 19.20 4.26 -12.22
CA LYS A 161 19.50 5.61 -12.71
C LYS A 161 18.24 6.47 -12.61
N PHE A 162 18.44 7.74 -12.28
CA PHE A 162 17.36 8.71 -12.38
C PHE A 162 16.95 8.88 -13.84
N GLY A 163 15.64 8.95 -14.06
CA GLY A 163 15.08 9.15 -15.37
C GLY A 163 15.15 10.58 -15.86
N LYS A 164 14.65 10.77 -17.08
CA LYS A 164 14.75 12.03 -17.83
C LYS A 164 13.52 12.92 -17.75
N TYR A 165 12.44 12.51 -17.08
CA TYR A 165 11.30 13.41 -16.88
C TYR A 165 11.68 14.60 -16.01
N SER A 166 11.11 15.75 -16.34
CA SER A 166 11.10 16.91 -15.45
C SER A 166 10.26 16.61 -14.19
N ILE A 167 10.35 17.43 -13.15
CA ILE A 167 9.53 17.25 -11.93
C ILE A 167 8.04 17.30 -12.28
N THR A 168 7.62 18.25 -13.12
CA THR A 168 6.22 18.42 -13.52
C THR A 168 5.70 17.21 -14.26
N ASP A 169 6.52 16.63 -15.16
CA ASP A 169 6.13 15.42 -15.88
C ASP A 169 6.14 14.19 -14.96
N ALA A 170 7.15 14.07 -14.10
CA ALA A 170 7.32 12.91 -13.22
C ALA A 170 6.19 12.75 -12.18
N ILE A 171 5.58 13.85 -11.73
CA ILE A 171 4.43 13.81 -10.80
C ILE A 171 3.25 13.05 -11.39
N PHE A 172 2.97 13.26 -12.68
CA PHE A 172 1.81 12.67 -13.35
C PHE A 172 2.16 11.39 -14.10
N ASN A 173 3.30 11.37 -14.78
CA ASN A 173 3.69 10.37 -15.77
C ASN A 173 4.84 9.45 -15.33
N GLY A 174 5.45 9.69 -14.16
CA GLY A 174 6.58 8.90 -13.68
C GLY A 174 6.26 7.40 -13.62
N CYS A 175 7.12 6.58 -14.24
CA CYS A 175 6.83 5.16 -14.46
C CYS A 175 7.16 4.26 -13.26
N PHE A 176 8.16 4.63 -12.44
CA PHE A 176 8.68 3.77 -11.36
C PHE A 176 8.17 4.21 -9.98
N THR A 177 7.44 3.40 -9.21
CA THR A 177 6.95 2.06 -9.53
C THR A 177 5.64 2.11 -10.32
N SER A 178 5.22 0.97 -10.90
CA SER A 178 3.94 0.90 -11.62
C SER A 178 2.78 1.18 -10.65
N GLY A 179 2.07 2.29 -10.86
CA GLY A 179 0.92 2.69 -10.02
C GLY A 179 -0.25 1.72 -10.09
N PHE A 180 -0.55 1.20 -11.29
CA PHE A 180 -1.59 0.18 -11.49
C PHE A 180 -1.27 -1.10 -10.73
N THR A 181 -0.04 -1.60 -10.86
CA THR A 181 0.40 -2.81 -10.15
C THR A 181 0.38 -2.58 -8.63
N THR A 182 0.92 -1.44 -8.17
CA THR A 182 0.96 -1.11 -6.75
C THR A 182 -0.44 -1.03 -6.15
N LEU A 183 -1.39 -0.39 -6.84
CA LEU A 183 -2.79 -0.33 -6.39
C LEU A 183 -3.47 -1.70 -6.44
N ALA A 184 -3.21 -2.51 -7.48
CA ALA A 184 -3.74 -3.87 -7.59
C ALA A 184 -3.27 -4.80 -6.46
N THR A 185 -2.11 -4.54 -5.85
CA THR A 185 -1.69 -5.27 -4.65
C THR A 185 -2.63 -5.07 -3.46
N LEU A 186 -3.48 -4.04 -3.46
CA LEU A 186 -4.48 -3.83 -2.42
C LEU A 186 -5.38 -5.06 -2.21
N MET A 187 -5.64 -5.85 -3.26
CA MET A 187 -6.42 -7.09 -3.16
C MET A 187 -5.85 -8.07 -2.14
N ILE A 188 -4.53 -8.06 -1.94
CA ILE A 188 -3.83 -8.94 -0.99
C ILE A 188 -4.28 -8.67 0.45
N THR A 189 -4.80 -7.47 0.77
CA THR A 189 -5.41 -7.19 2.08
C THR A 189 -6.53 -8.17 2.44
N LEU A 190 -7.30 -8.66 1.45
CA LEU A 190 -8.33 -9.68 1.65
C LEU A 190 -7.72 -11.04 2.03
N ALA A 191 -6.54 -11.37 1.48
CA ALA A 191 -5.79 -12.55 1.89
C ALA A 191 -5.30 -12.43 3.34
N PHE A 192 -4.78 -11.27 3.74
CA PHE A 192 -4.39 -10.99 5.14
C PHE A 192 -5.57 -11.11 6.11
N ILE A 193 -6.73 -10.55 5.77
CA ILE A 193 -7.95 -10.69 6.58
C ILE A 193 -8.34 -12.16 6.77
N SER A 194 -8.02 -13.02 5.80
CA SER A 194 -8.33 -14.44 5.89
C SER A 194 -7.40 -15.22 6.83
N LEU A 195 -6.32 -14.63 7.33
CA LEU A 195 -5.41 -15.28 8.29
C LEU A 195 -6.10 -15.70 9.59
N THR A 196 -7.25 -15.10 9.94
CA THR A 196 -8.06 -15.52 11.10
C THR A 196 -8.86 -16.80 10.84
N SER A 197 -8.87 -17.32 9.62
CA SER A 197 -9.59 -18.54 9.27
C SER A 197 -8.93 -19.76 9.91
N PRO A 198 -9.68 -20.66 10.56
CA PRO A 198 -9.13 -21.93 11.03
C PRO A 198 -8.74 -22.87 9.88
N ASN A 199 -9.28 -22.66 8.68
CA ASN A 199 -9.00 -23.46 7.51
C ASN A 199 -7.75 -22.95 6.77
N LYS A 200 -6.62 -23.66 6.92
CA LYS A 200 -5.34 -23.35 6.27
C LYS A 200 -5.42 -23.36 4.74
N LEU A 201 -6.17 -24.28 4.15
CA LEU A 201 -6.34 -24.34 2.70
C LEU A 201 -7.03 -23.07 2.19
N LYS A 202 -8.04 -22.56 2.91
CA LYS A 202 -8.70 -21.30 2.57
C LYS A 202 -7.72 -20.12 2.58
N ILE A 203 -6.81 -20.07 3.55
CA ILE A 203 -5.76 -19.04 3.60
C ILE A 203 -4.89 -19.12 2.35
N VAL A 204 -4.35 -20.31 2.04
CA VAL A 204 -3.48 -20.51 0.88
C VAL A 204 -4.19 -20.13 -0.42
N LEU A 205 -5.43 -20.59 -0.62
CA LEU A 205 -6.23 -20.26 -1.81
C LEU A 205 -6.48 -18.75 -1.93
N ASN A 206 -6.80 -18.06 -0.83
CA ASN A 206 -6.98 -16.62 -0.86
C ASN A 206 -5.69 -15.89 -1.21
N PHE A 207 -4.54 -16.30 -0.66
CA PHE A 207 -3.26 -15.74 -1.05
C PHE A 207 -2.98 -15.95 -2.54
N ILE A 208 -3.25 -17.14 -3.09
CA ILE A 208 -3.07 -17.41 -4.53
C ILE A 208 -3.98 -16.49 -5.37
N ILE A 209 -5.28 -16.44 -5.06
CA ILE A 209 -6.29 -15.69 -5.83
C ILE A 209 -6.02 -14.19 -5.78
N PHE A 210 -5.77 -13.62 -4.61
CA PHE A 210 -5.58 -12.18 -4.48
C PHE A 210 -4.18 -11.72 -4.89
N SER A 211 -3.17 -12.58 -4.77
CA SER A 211 -1.81 -12.29 -5.28
C SER A 211 -1.77 -12.35 -6.80
N SER A 212 -2.47 -13.31 -7.41
CA SER A 212 -2.50 -13.44 -8.88
C SER A 212 -3.08 -12.20 -9.54
N TRP A 213 -4.04 -11.51 -8.91
CA TRP A 213 -4.59 -10.26 -9.44
C TRP A 213 -3.51 -9.19 -9.69
N GLY A 214 -2.67 -8.92 -8.68
CA GLY A 214 -1.58 -7.94 -8.81
C GLY A 214 -0.52 -8.38 -9.84
N ILE A 215 -0.25 -9.69 -9.93
CA ILE A 215 0.72 -10.24 -10.90
C ILE A 215 0.18 -10.12 -12.33
N ILE A 216 -1.09 -10.48 -12.56
CA ILE A 216 -1.73 -10.39 -13.88
C ILE A 216 -1.78 -8.93 -14.32
N MET A 217 -2.20 -8.01 -13.44
CA MET A 217 -2.15 -6.56 -13.71
C MET A 217 -0.74 -6.11 -14.12
N GLY A 218 0.28 -6.55 -13.38
CA GLY A 218 1.66 -6.24 -13.71
C GLY A 218 2.10 -6.75 -15.09
N ILE A 219 1.79 -8.01 -15.40
CA ILE A 219 2.12 -8.63 -16.68
C ILE A 219 1.48 -7.88 -17.83
N THR A 220 0.20 -7.50 -17.72
CA THR A 220 -0.49 -6.75 -18.78
C THR A 220 0.11 -5.38 -18.99
N ARG A 221 0.56 -4.67 -17.93
CA ARG A 221 1.27 -3.39 -18.09
C ARG A 221 2.58 -3.53 -18.87
N VAL A 222 3.32 -4.62 -18.69
CA VAL A 222 4.54 -4.86 -19.48
C VAL A 222 4.20 -5.17 -20.94
N ILE A 223 3.22 -6.04 -21.16
CA ILE A 223 2.80 -6.45 -22.50
C ILE A 223 2.26 -5.27 -23.31
N SER A 224 1.58 -4.33 -22.67
CA SER A 224 1.05 -3.13 -23.33
C SER A 224 2.08 -2.02 -23.52
N GLY A 225 3.34 -2.22 -23.12
CA GLY A 225 4.38 -1.20 -23.30
C GLY A 225 4.30 -0.04 -22.32
N GLU A 226 3.56 -0.22 -21.23
CA GLU A 226 3.19 0.86 -20.33
C GLU A 226 4.08 0.97 -19.10
N ASN A 227 4.68 -0.15 -18.68
CA ASN A 227 5.66 -0.18 -17.59
C ASN A 227 6.79 -1.15 -17.91
N TYR A 228 7.99 -0.89 -17.37
CA TYR A 228 9.07 -1.86 -17.44
C TYR A 228 8.82 -3.02 -16.45
N PRO A 229 9.35 -4.23 -16.71
CA PRO A 229 9.29 -5.35 -15.79
C PRO A 229 9.75 -4.99 -14.37
N THR A 230 10.82 -4.18 -14.25
CA THR A 230 11.32 -3.71 -12.95
C THR A 230 10.36 -2.79 -12.22
N ASP A 231 9.64 -1.90 -12.91
CA ASP A 231 8.67 -0.99 -12.27
C ASP A 231 7.47 -1.77 -11.72
N VAL A 232 7.02 -2.77 -12.48
CA VAL A 232 5.95 -3.69 -12.11
C VAL A 232 6.36 -4.53 -10.90
N LEU A 233 7.54 -5.14 -10.97
CA LEU A 233 8.04 -5.99 -9.91
C LEU A 233 8.20 -5.23 -8.60
N TRP A 234 8.83 -4.05 -8.64
CA TRP A 234 8.98 -3.24 -7.43
C TRP A 234 7.67 -2.63 -6.97
N GLY A 235 6.74 -2.32 -7.87
CA GLY A 235 5.37 -1.95 -7.50
C GLY A 235 4.69 -3.05 -6.69
N TYR A 236 4.81 -4.29 -7.14
CA TYR A 236 4.27 -5.45 -6.44
C TYR A 236 4.97 -5.70 -5.09
N ILE A 237 6.31 -5.81 -5.10
CA ILE A 237 7.10 -6.09 -3.89
C ILE A 237 6.89 -5.01 -2.84
N SER A 238 7.07 -3.74 -3.21
CA SER A 238 6.89 -2.63 -2.27
C SER A 238 5.46 -2.59 -1.73
N GLY A 239 4.46 -2.86 -2.57
CA GLY A 239 3.07 -2.92 -2.14
C GLY A 239 2.81 -4.00 -1.09
N VAL A 240 3.28 -5.23 -1.33
CA VAL A 240 3.15 -6.34 -0.37
C VAL A 240 3.89 -6.03 0.94
N LEU A 241 5.11 -5.48 0.87
CA LEU A 241 5.89 -5.13 2.06
C LEU A 241 5.20 -4.06 2.90
N LEU A 242 4.63 -3.03 2.26
CA LEU A 242 3.86 -1.99 2.95
C LEU A 242 2.60 -2.56 3.59
N ILE A 243 1.87 -3.45 2.91
CA ILE A 243 0.70 -4.13 3.48
C ILE A 243 1.09 -4.98 4.70
N ILE A 244 2.18 -5.75 4.62
CA ILE A 244 2.73 -6.52 5.75
C ILE A 244 3.04 -5.61 6.93
N TRP A 245 3.74 -4.50 6.66
CA TRP A 245 4.13 -3.53 7.68
C TRP A 245 2.90 -2.88 8.34
N ILE A 246 1.91 -2.48 7.55
CA ILE A 246 0.68 -1.89 8.07
C ILE A 246 -0.09 -2.90 8.93
N TYR A 247 -0.25 -4.14 8.43
CA TYR A 247 -1.01 -5.18 9.10
C TYR A 247 -0.40 -5.59 10.45
N PHE A 248 0.91 -5.84 10.49
CA PHE A 248 1.58 -6.38 11.70
C PHE A 248 2.20 -5.33 12.61
N LYS A 249 2.62 -4.17 12.10
CA LYS A 249 3.44 -3.20 12.86
C LYS A 249 2.78 -1.86 13.12
N ILE A 250 1.94 -1.39 12.20
CA ILE A 250 1.26 -0.12 12.40
C ILE A 250 -0.07 -0.33 13.10
N LEU A 251 -0.97 -1.06 12.45
CA LEU A 251 -2.33 -1.24 12.96
C LEU A 251 -2.43 -2.40 13.93
N HIS A 252 -1.42 -3.26 14.02
CA HIS A 252 -1.42 -4.43 14.91
C HIS A 252 -2.72 -5.25 14.77
N VAL A 253 -3.19 -5.43 13.52
CA VAL A 253 -4.50 -6.03 13.22
C VAL A 253 -4.69 -7.39 13.91
N PRO A 254 -3.71 -8.33 13.88
CA PRO A 254 -3.85 -9.59 14.59
C PRO A 254 -4.04 -9.45 16.11
N ASP A 255 -3.33 -8.49 16.72
CA ASP A 255 -3.38 -8.30 18.17
C ASP A 255 -4.72 -7.69 18.59
N GLN A 256 -5.25 -6.76 17.79
CA GLN A 256 -6.59 -6.20 17.96
C GLN A 256 -7.69 -7.25 17.76
N GLU A 257 -7.59 -8.10 16.72
CA GLU A 257 -8.54 -9.19 16.48
C GLU A 257 -8.50 -10.27 17.57
N SER A 258 -7.35 -10.43 18.24
CA SER A 258 -7.19 -11.36 19.37
C SER A 258 -7.66 -10.79 20.72
N GLY A 259 -7.96 -9.49 20.79
CA GLY A 259 -8.27 -8.78 22.01
C GLY A 259 -7.09 -8.63 22.97
N LYS A 260 -5.85 -8.74 22.47
CA LYS A 260 -4.61 -8.49 23.25
C LYS A 260 -4.26 -7.01 23.30
N PHE A 261 -4.69 -6.25 22.29
CA PHE A 261 -4.42 -4.83 22.17
C PHE A 261 -5.73 -4.06 22.28
N GLU A 262 -5.74 -3.01 23.11
CA GLU A 262 -6.90 -2.12 23.16
C GLU A 262 -7.06 -1.46 21.80
N ILE A 263 -8.29 -1.51 21.30
CA ILE A 263 -8.61 -1.05 19.97
C ILE A 263 -8.45 0.47 20.00
N TYR A 264 -7.67 1.02 19.06
CA TYR A 264 -7.33 2.44 19.02
C TYR A 264 -8.54 3.32 19.30
N ALA A 265 -8.28 4.48 19.92
CA ALA A 265 -9.26 5.56 20.06
C ALA A 265 -10.08 5.70 18.77
N LYS A 266 -11.37 5.97 18.94
CA LYS A 266 -12.34 6.10 17.83
C LYS A 266 -11.70 6.83 16.64
N TYR A 267 -11.83 6.25 15.44
CA TYR A 267 -11.23 6.72 14.18
C TYR A 267 -9.72 6.49 14.00
N GLY A 268 -9.06 5.70 14.86
CA GLY A 268 -7.59 5.54 14.86
C GLY A 268 -6.98 5.15 13.50
N GLU A 269 -7.60 4.23 12.77
CA GLU A 269 -7.08 3.74 11.48
C GLU A 269 -7.16 4.84 10.41
N LEU A 270 -8.29 5.54 10.31
CA LEU A 270 -8.48 6.64 9.37
C LEU A 270 -7.57 7.83 9.70
N ARG A 271 -7.43 8.14 11.00
CA ARG A 271 -6.55 9.20 11.51
C ARG A 271 -5.09 8.92 11.14
N TRP A 272 -4.65 7.68 11.31
CA TRP A 272 -3.30 7.27 10.91
C TRP A 272 -3.11 7.38 9.39
N GLY A 273 -4.10 6.94 8.60
CA GLY A 273 -4.07 7.08 7.13
C GLY A 273 -3.94 8.54 6.69
N ILE A 274 -4.74 9.44 7.26
CA ILE A 274 -4.66 10.89 6.98
C ILE A 274 -3.29 11.45 7.37
N SER A 275 -2.79 11.08 8.56
CA SER A 275 -1.44 11.48 9.00
C SER A 275 -0.37 11.03 8.02
N PHE A 276 -0.48 9.81 7.49
CA PHE A 276 0.45 9.26 6.52
C PHE A 276 0.46 10.04 5.21
N ILE A 277 -0.68 10.56 4.73
CA ILE A 277 -0.73 11.41 3.54
C ILE A 277 0.22 12.60 3.72
N PHE A 278 0.05 13.33 4.81
CA PHE A 278 0.83 14.53 5.06
C PHE A 278 2.31 14.23 5.30
N HIS A 279 2.63 13.23 6.13
CA HIS A 279 4.01 12.84 6.39
C HIS A 279 4.69 12.27 5.15
N GLY A 280 4.00 11.43 4.38
CA GLY A 280 4.51 10.85 3.15
C GLY A 280 4.83 11.91 2.11
N ILE A 281 3.97 12.93 1.94
CA ILE A 281 4.23 14.07 1.07
C ILE A 281 5.44 14.89 1.56
N CYS A 282 5.56 15.14 2.87
CA CYS A 282 6.69 15.89 3.43
C CYS A 282 8.01 15.14 3.23
N VAL A 283 8.06 13.85 3.60
CA VAL A 283 9.24 12.99 3.42
C VAL A 283 9.58 12.88 1.92
N GLY A 284 8.58 12.69 1.07
CA GLY A 284 8.77 12.68 -0.39
C GLY A 284 9.37 13.98 -0.91
N THR A 285 8.82 15.12 -0.49
CA THR A 285 9.35 16.45 -0.84
C THR A 285 10.80 16.62 -0.39
N VAL A 286 11.16 16.16 0.81
CA VAL A 286 12.55 16.18 1.30
C VAL A 286 13.46 15.33 0.42
N LEU A 287 13.06 14.08 0.11
CA LEU A 287 13.87 13.18 -0.72
C LEU A 287 14.05 13.73 -2.14
N ILE A 288 12.98 14.20 -2.76
CA ILE A 288 13.00 14.83 -4.09
C ILE A 288 13.85 16.10 -4.04
N GLY A 289 13.66 16.94 -3.02
CA GLY A 289 14.44 18.17 -2.83
C GLY A 289 15.94 17.89 -2.70
N ILE A 290 16.34 16.89 -1.92
CA ILE A 290 17.74 16.47 -1.78
C ILE A 290 18.30 15.99 -3.12
N LYS A 291 17.54 15.14 -3.84
CA LYS A 291 17.94 14.67 -5.17
C LYS A 291 18.25 15.85 -6.10
N PHE A 292 17.33 16.80 -6.22
CA PHE A 292 17.52 17.93 -7.12
C PHE A 292 18.59 18.90 -6.64
N ALA A 293 18.72 19.13 -5.33
CA ALA A 293 19.81 19.93 -4.78
C ALA A 293 21.20 19.35 -5.11
N VAL A 294 21.33 18.02 -5.21
CA VAL A 294 22.59 17.35 -5.56
C VAL A 294 22.81 17.32 -7.08
N LEU A 295 21.78 17.01 -7.87
CA LEU A 295 21.93 16.81 -9.31
C LEU A 295 21.91 18.11 -10.11
N ASN A 296 21.02 19.04 -9.77
CA ASN A 296 20.77 20.29 -10.47
C ASN A 296 20.40 21.37 -9.45
N PHE A 297 21.40 21.90 -8.74
CA PHE A 297 21.16 22.83 -7.65
C PHE A 297 20.45 24.11 -8.12
N GLU A 298 19.28 24.37 -7.56
CA GLU A 298 18.58 25.65 -7.62
C GLU A 298 18.31 26.15 -6.19
N TRP A 299 18.37 27.47 -5.99
CA TRP A 299 18.36 28.11 -4.67
C TRP A 299 17.11 27.80 -3.83
N TYR A 300 15.99 27.43 -4.45
CA TYR A 300 14.75 27.14 -3.74
C TYR A 300 14.66 25.69 -3.24
N HIS A 301 15.48 24.74 -3.72
CA HIS A 301 15.43 23.35 -3.24
C HIS A 301 15.72 23.23 -1.74
N PRO A 302 16.77 23.87 -1.18
CA PRO A 302 17.00 23.87 0.27
C PRO A 302 15.84 24.46 1.07
N ILE A 303 15.19 25.52 0.55
CA ILE A 303 14.05 26.16 1.19
C ILE A 303 12.86 25.18 1.24
N LEU A 304 12.57 24.50 0.14
CA LEU A 304 11.51 23.48 0.08
C LEU A 304 11.78 22.33 1.06
N ILE A 305 13.02 21.87 1.20
CA ILE A 305 13.40 20.84 2.18
C ILE A 305 13.11 21.32 3.61
N ILE A 306 13.57 22.51 3.97
CA ILE A 306 13.36 23.08 5.31
C ILE A 306 11.87 23.26 5.60
N MET A 307 11.11 23.79 4.63
CA MET A 307 9.67 23.94 4.74
C MET A 307 8.99 22.58 4.95
N ALA A 308 9.35 21.55 4.19
CA ALA A 308 8.76 20.22 4.33
C ALA A 308 9.07 19.59 5.71
N ILE A 309 10.28 19.77 6.24
CA ILE A 309 10.64 19.34 7.60
C ILE A 309 9.82 20.09 8.64
N PHE A 310 9.73 21.42 8.52
CA PHE A 310 8.94 22.25 9.42
C PHE A 310 7.46 21.85 9.42
N PHE A 311 6.89 21.64 8.23
CA PHE A 311 5.51 21.17 8.09
C PHE A 311 5.31 19.77 8.70
N ALA A 312 6.23 18.84 8.50
CA ALA A 312 6.17 17.52 9.14
C ALA A 312 6.15 17.62 10.68
N ILE A 313 6.98 18.49 11.25
CA ILE A 313 7.01 18.74 12.70
C ILE A 313 5.68 19.34 13.17
N LEU A 314 5.16 20.33 12.46
CA LEU A 314 3.89 21.00 12.79
C LEU A 314 2.71 20.03 12.71
N ILE A 315 2.67 19.21 11.66
CA ILE A 315 1.67 18.16 11.47
C ILE A 315 1.75 17.14 12.61
N ASN A 316 2.94 16.68 12.98
CA ASN A 316 3.11 15.75 14.09
C ASN A 316 2.62 16.35 15.42
N ASN A 317 2.96 17.60 15.73
CA ASN A 317 2.54 18.26 16.97
C ASN A 317 1.02 18.48 17.04
N ASN A 318 0.41 18.93 15.92
CA ASN A 318 -1.02 19.20 15.86
C ASN A 318 -1.85 17.91 15.75
N LEU A 319 -1.39 16.90 15.01
CA LEU A 319 -2.05 15.61 14.98
C LEU A 319 -1.92 14.92 16.33
N ASN A 320 -0.79 15.01 17.03
CA ASN A 320 -0.68 14.36 18.34
C ASN A 320 -1.68 14.95 19.35
N THR A 321 -1.92 16.25 19.31
CA THR A 321 -2.92 16.92 20.16
C THR A 321 -4.36 16.63 19.73
N LEU A 322 -4.64 16.57 18.43
CA LEU A 322 -5.98 16.38 17.87
C LEU A 322 -6.41 14.90 17.80
N LEU A 323 -5.44 13.99 17.67
CA LEU A 323 -5.63 12.54 17.54
C LEU A 323 -5.45 11.79 18.87
N TYR A 324 -4.51 12.25 19.70
CA TYR A 324 -4.26 11.89 21.10
C TYR A 324 -5.50 11.78 21.97
N GLY A 325 -6.17 12.93 22.16
CA GLY A 325 -6.68 13.23 23.49
C GLY A 325 -5.57 13.07 24.56
N PRO A 326 -5.83 13.33 25.84
CA PRO A 326 -4.95 12.79 26.87
C PRO A 326 -5.00 11.26 26.78
N ILE A 327 -3.89 10.63 26.37
CA ILE A 327 -3.71 9.19 26.55
C ILE A 327 -3.66 8.99 28.06
N ILE A 328 -4.80 8.65 28.65
CA ILE A 328 -4.84 8.16 30.03
C ILE A 328 -4.28 6.74 29.92
N TYR A 329 -2.95 6.61 30.01
CA TYR A 329 -2.36 5.35 30.41
C TYR A 329 -2.88 5.10 31.82
N ASP A 330 -3.91 4.27 31.93
CA ASP A 330 -4.27 3.71 33.21
C ASP A 330 -3.17 2.69 33.55
N GLU A 331 -2.03 3.18 34.02
CA GLU A 331 -0.94 2.41 34.63
C GLU A 331 -1.39 1.76 35.94
N THR A 332 -2.70 1.69 36.23
CA THR A 332 -3.22 0.70 37.17
C THR A 332 -3.13 -0.68 36.53
N GLU A 333 -1.90 -1.16 36.42
CA GLU A 333 -1.57 -2.54 36.73
C GLU A 333 -2.36 -2.89 37.99
N LYS A 334 -3.50 -3.56 37.77
CA LYS A 334 -4.12 -4.37 38.79
C LYS A 334 -3.08 -5.42 39.14
N THR A 335 -2.27 -5.14 40.14
CA THR A 335 -1.74 -6.15 41.04
C THR A 335 -2.94 -6.90 41.61
N VAL A 336 -3.40 -7.89 40.85
CA VAL A 336 -4.25 -8.95 41.37
C VAL A 336 -3.29 -9.87 42.13
N GLU A 337 -3.06 -9.54 43.40
CA GLU A 337 -2.67 -10.53 44.39
C GLU A 337 -3.87 -11.38 44.80
#